data_AF-A0A966T2Y2-F1
#
_entry.id   AF-A0A966T2Y2-F1
#
_cell.length_a   1.000
_cell.length_b   1.000
_cell.length_c   1.000
_cell.angle_alpha   90.00
_cell.angle_beta   90.00
_cell.angle_gamma   90.00
#
_symmetry.space_group_name_H-M   'P 1'
#
loop_
_entity.id
_entity.type
_entity.pdbx_description
1 polymer ?
#
loop_
_entity_poly.entity_id
_entity_poly.type
_entity_poly.pdbx_seq_one_letter_code
_entity_poly.pdbx_strand_id
1 'polypeptide(L)'
;MGWLSDEQIFCKPLTELTTTRVMLVPIDDRVNGVKAAMIPVSSTKLIVVESRRPNEKFDCEGTGTASTTWRARRGVIVYTADMTLGHGEGFQALIAPAGRGLQTPPNCSAPQQLDAVLNVDDFVEVNGVRIRVISSNRYDVVEIVRL
;
A
#
# COMPACT_ATOMS: atom_id res chain seq x y z
N MET A 1 -21.52 0.67 7.16
CA MET A 1 -20.72 -0.24 7.99
C MET A 1 -19.39 0.45 8.25
N GLY A 2 -19.18 0.91 9.49
CA GLY A 2 -18.13 1.85 9.86
C GLY A 2 -16.97 1.18 10.57
N TRP A 3 -16.06 0.58 9.80
CA TRP A 3 -14.74 0.17 10.32
C TRP A 3 -13.77 1.37 10.28
N LEU A 4 -13.78 2.13 9.18
CA LEU A 4 -13.06 3.40 9.07
C LEU A 4 -14.06 4.54 8.96
N SER A 5 -13.79 5.64 9.67
CA SER A 5 -14.52 6.89 9.48
C SER A 5 -14.01 7.64 8.26
N ASP A 6 -14.82 8.55 7.70
CA ASP A 6 -14.43 9.31 6.52
C ASP A 6 -13.15 10.14 6.77
N GLU A 7 -12.94 10.61 8.01
CA GLU A 7 -11.73 11.36 8.39
C GLU A 7 -10.47 10.48 8.43
N GLN A 8 -10.62 9.16 8.49
CA GLN A 8 -9.53 8.19 8.40
C GLN A 8 -9.16 7.86 6.96
N ILE A 9 -9.86 8.40 5.96
CA ILE A 9 -9.58 8.17 4.55
C ILE A 9 -9.21 9.49 3.89
N PHE A 10 -8.02 9.55 3.30
CA PHE A 10 -7.71 10.61 2.36
C PHE A 10 -8.29 10.23 1.00
N CYS A 11 -9.38 10.86 0.58
CA CYS A 11 -10.00 10.59 -0.71
C CYS A 11 -9.88 11.81 -1.64
N LYS A 12 -9.22 11.63 -2.79
CA LYS A 12 -9.15 12.65 -3.85
C LYS A 12 -9.25 12.01 -5.23
N PRO A 13 -10.28 12.33 -6.03
CA PRO A 13 -10.37 11.87 -7.43
C PRO A 13 -9.16 12.33 -8.24
N LEU A 14 -8.77 11.53 -9.23
CA LEU A 14 -7.64 11.83 -10.12
C LEU A 14 -7.75 13.20 -10.79
N THR A 15 -8.97 13.64 -11.12
CA THR A 15 -9.23 14.94 -11.75
C THR A 15 -8.92 16.13 -10.85
N GLU A 16 -8.97 15.95 -9.53
CA GLU A 16 -8.74 16.98 -8.50
C GLU A 16 -7.38 16.81 -7.81
N LEU A 17 -6.63 15.77 -8.15
CA LEU A 17 -5.37 15.44 -7.52
C LEU A 17 -4.30 16.48 -7.89
N THR A 18 -3.79 17.16 -6.87
CA THR A 18 -2.58 17.98 -6.93
C THR A 18 -1.45 17.26 -6.20
N THR A 19 -0.21 17.74 -6.35
CA THR A 19 0.92 17.21 -5.58
C THR A 19 0.62 17.36 -4.09
N THR A 20 0.47 16.23 -3.40
CA THR A 20 0.10 16.21 -1.98
C THR A 20 0.95 15.21 -1.21
N ARG A 21 1.13 15.49 0.08
CA ARG A 21 1.77 14.57 1.01
C ARG A 21 0.76 14.07 2.01
N VAL A 22 0.70 12.76 2.16
CA VAL A 22 -0.23 12.09 3.08
C VAL A 22 0.59 11.31 4.10
N MET A 23 0.36 11.58 5.37
CA MET A 23 0.87 10.75 6.46
C MET A 23 -0.11 9.61 6.71
N LEU A 24 0.34 8.38 6.51
CA LEU A 24 -0.42 7.15 6.68
C LEU A 24 -0.09 6.51 8.03
N VAL A 25 -1.14 6.31 8.82
CA VAL A 25 -1.12 5.51 10.04
C VAL A 25 -1.49 4.07 9.66
N PRO A 26 -0.74 3.04 10.11
CA PRO A 26 -1.10 1.64 9.86
C PRO A 26 -2.56 1.35 10.23
N ILE A 27 -3.23 0.56 9.39
CA ILE A 27 -4.66 0.24 9.55
C ILE A 27 -4.95 -0.47 10.89
N ASP A 28 -4.01 -1.28 11.36
CA ASP A 28 -4.11 -2.03 12.62
C ASP A 28 -3.83 -1.18 13.88
N ASP A 29 -3.26 0.03 13.72
CA ASP A 29 -3.05 0.94 14.85
C ASP A 29 -4.39 1.57 15.25
N ARG A 30 -4.66 1.71 16.55
CA ARG A 30 -5.90 2.33 17.08
C ARG A 30 -5.84 3.86 17.14
N VAL A 31 -4.68 4.45 16.85
CA VAL A 31 -4.50 5.90 16.83
C VAL A 31 -5.26 6.53 15.64
N ASN A 32 -5.85 7.71 15.87
CA ASN A 32 -6.51 8.53 14.85
C ASN A 32 -5.53 9.01 13.77
N GLY A 33 -6.04 9.24 12.56
CA GLY A 33 -5.27 9.69 11.41
C GLY A 33 -5.66 8.96 10.14
N VAL A 34 -5.10 9.39 9.02
CA VAL A 34 -5.37 8.78 7.71
C VAL A 34 -4.80 7.36 7.68
N LYS A 35 -5.65 6.37 7.44
CA LYS A 35 -5.31 4.95 7.35
C LYS A 35 -5.02 4.52 5.92
N ALA A 36 -5.72 5.12 4.97
CA ALA A 36 -5.56 4.86 3.55
C ALA A 36 -5.72 6.15 2.75
N ALA A 37 -4.95 6.26 1.67
CA ALA A 37 -5.22 7.22 0.60
C ALA A 37 -5.91 6.49 -0.56
N MET A 38 -7.05 7.01 -1.00
CA MET A 38 -7.86 6.48 -2.09
C MET A 38 -7.94 7.52 -3.21
N ILE A 39 -7.56 7.10 -4.41
CA ILE A 39 -7.57 7.92 -5.61
C ILE A 39 -8.50 7.27 -6.64
N PRO A 40 -9.79 7.66 -6.70
CA PRO A 40 -10.68 7.26 -7.78
C PRO A 40 -10.10 7.67 -9.13
N VAL A 41 -9.87 6.70 -10.02
CA VAL A 41 -9.40 6.92 -11.39
C VAL A 41 -10.52 6.77 -12.41
N SER A 42 -11.60 6.08 -12.05
CA SER A 42 -12.88 6.04 -12.77
C SER A 42 -14.04 5.82 -11.79
N SER A 43 -15.26 5.63 -12.29
CA SER A 43 -16.43 5.27 -11.47
C SER A 43 -16.31 3.89 -10.82
N THR A 44 -15.46 3.00 -11.34
CA THR A 44 -15.33 1.62 -10.87
C THR A 44 -13.91 1.27 -10.45
N LYS A 45 -12.93 2.16 -10.62
CA LYS A 45 -11.53 1.85 -10.33
C LYS A 45 -10.91 2.91 -9.46
N LEU A 46 -10.14 2.48 -8.46
CA LEU A 46 -9.34 3.36 -7.62
C LEU A 46 -7.93 2.80 -7.37
N ILE A 47 -7.01 3.70 -7.06
CA ILE A 47 -5.71 3.37 -6.48
C ILE A 47 -5.85 3.50 -4.96
N VAL A 48 -5.34 2.52 -4.21
CA VAL A 48 -5.29 2.54 -2.76
C VAL A 48 -3.84 2.49 -2.30
N VAL A 49 -3.51 3.32 -1.32
CA VAL A 49 -2.19 3.42 -0.71
C VAL A 49 -2.34 3.24 0.80
N GLU A 50 -1.65 2.25 1.36
CA GLU A 50 -1.77 1.88 2.77
C GLU A 50 -0.40 1.72 3.43
N SER A 51 -0.32 2.11 4.70
CA SER A 51 0.83 1.81 5.54
C SER A 51 0.78 0.35 5.99
N ARG A 52 1.86 -0.38 5.72
CA ARG A 52 2.01 -1.80 6.00
C ARG A 52 3.04 -2.02 7.10
N ARG A 53 2.70 -2.86 8.07
CA ARG A 53 3.61 -3.32 9.13
C ARG A 53 3.70 -4.84 9.12
N PRO A 54 4.90 -5.41 9.34
CA PRO A 54 5.04 -6.85 9.45
C PRO A 54 4.28 -7.35 10.69
N ASN A 55 3.65 -8.51 10.58
CA ASN A 55 2.88 -9.16 11.63
C ASN A 55 3.40 -10.58 11.86
N GLU A 56 3.72 -10.90 13.11
CA GLU A 56 4.38 -12.17 13.44
C GLU A 56 3.54 -13.42 13.15
N LYS A 57 2.22 -13.27 13.06
CA LYS A 57 1.28 -14.36 12.80
C LYS A 57 1.02 -14.59 11.31
N PHE A 58 1.15 -13.55 10.49
CA PHE A 58 0.71 -13.56 9.09
C PHE A 58 1.87 -13.38 8.10
N ASP A 59 2.98 -12.82 8.53
CA ASP A 59 4.21 -12.79 7.76
C ASP A 59 5.07 -14.00 8.15
N CYS A 60 5.56 -14.71 7.13
CA CYS A 60 6.45 -15.86 7.29
C CYS A 60 7.74 -15.56 8.08
N GLU A 61 8.05 -14.29 8.30
CA GLU A 61 9.30 -13.80 8.89
C GLU A 61 9.04 -12.93 10.12
N GLY A 62 8.04 -13.34 10.87
CA GLY A 62 7.49 -12.70 12.06
C GLY A 62 8.42 -12.48 13.25
N THR A 63 9.74 -12.33 13.10
CA THR A 63 10.65 -12.07 14.24
C THR A 63 11.36 -10.72 14.14
N GLY A 64 11.01 -9.89 13.15
CA GLY A 64 11.39 -8.48 13.08
C GLY A 64 12.89 -8.18 12.93
N THR A 65 13.74 -9.17 12.65
CA THR A 65 15.21 -9.00 12.67
C THR A 65 15.94 -9.26 11.34
N ALA A 66 15.26 -9.75 10.29
CA ALA A 66 15.89 -9.92 8.97
C ALA A 66 15.50 -8.78 8.01
N SER A 67 16.33 -7.74 7.92
CA SER A 67 16.14 -6.63 6.97
C SER A 67 16.38 -7.01 5.51
N THR A 68 16.83 -8.24 5.24
CA THR A 68 17.20 -8.73 3.90
C THR A 68 16.04 -9.32 3.13
N THR A 69 14.95 -9.69 3.81
CA THR A 69 13.81 -10.26 3.12
C THR A 69 12.70 -9.24 2.98
N TRP A 70 12.18 -9.15 1.78
CA TRP A 70 11.28 -8.09 1.41
C TRP A 70 9.94 -8.09 2.16
N ARG A 71 9.47 -9.27 2.59
CA ARG A 71 8.26 -9.47 3.38
C ARG A 71 8.43 -9.02 4.83
N ALA A 72 9.60 -9.10 5.45
CA ALA A 72 9.77 -8.54 6.80
C ALA A 72 9.75 -6.99 6.85
N ARG A 73 9.75 -6.31 5.70
CA ARG A 73 9.90 -4.84 5.62
C ARG A 73 8.64 -4.08 6.04
N ARG A 74 8.76 -3.14 6.97
CA ARG A 74 7.76 -2.06 7.08
C ARG A 74 7.81 -1.19 5.81
N GLY A 75 6.70 -0.56 5.47
CA GLY A 75 6.65 0.35 4.32
C GLY A 75 5.23 0.63 3.89
N VAL A 76 5.07 0.90 2.60
CA VAL A 76 3.78 1.21 1.97
C VAL A 76 3.46 0.13 0.94
N ILE A 77 2.20 -0.24 0.83
CA ILE A 77 1.70 -1.02 -0.30
C ILE A 77 0.78 -0.15 -1.14
N VAL A 78 0.83 -0.37 -2.45
CA VAL A 78 -0.05 0.28 -3.43
C VAL A 78 -0.75 -0.81 -4.22
N TYR A 79 -2.06 -0.67 -4.40
CA TYR A 79 -2.84 -1.56 -5.25
C TYR A 79 -3.92 -0.80 -5.99
N THR A 80 -4.39 -1.36 -7.11
CA THR A 80 -5.65 -0.92 -7.72
C THR A 80 -6.79 -1.79 -7.23
N ALA A 81 -7.95 -1.18 -6.99
CA ALA A 81 -9.19 -1.90 -6.74
C ALA A 81 -10.18 -1.67 -7.89
N ASP A 82 -10.73 -2.75 -8.46
CA ASP A 82 -11.74 -2.75 -9.52
C ASP A 82 -13.08 -3.24 -8.96
N MET A 83 -14.02 -2.31 -8.83
CA MET A 83 -15.34 -2.52 -8.25
C MET A 83 -16.33 -3.20 -9.22
N THR A 84 -15.89 -3.52 -10.45
CA THR A 84 -16.67 -4.41 -11.32
C THR A 84 -16.49 -5.88 -10.94
N LEU A 85 -15.47 -6.21 -10.14
CA LEU A 85 -15.14 -7.55 -9.68
C LEU A 85 -15.64 -7.77 -8.25
N GLY A 86 -16.19 -8.94 -7.99
CA GLY A 86 -16.63 -9.38 -6.68
C GLY A 86 -15.50 -9.86 -5.77
N HIS A 87 -15.87 -10.20 -4.54
CA HIS A 87 -14.96 -10.89 -3.63
C HIS A 87 -14.51 -12.24 -4.23
N GLY A 88 -13.21 -12.54 -4.14
CA GLY A 88 -12.63 -13.77 -4.69
C GLY A 88 -12.24 -13.69 -6.17
N GLU A 89 -12.64 -12.63 -6.88
CA GLU A 89 -12.33 -12.46 -8.32
C GLU A 89 -11.06 -11.65 -8.58
N GLY A 90 -10.27 -11.36 -7.54
CA GLY A 90 -9.05 -10.57 -7.67
C GLY A 90 -9.31 -9.08 -7.85
N PHE A 91 -10.37 -8.55 -7.22
CA PHE A 91 -10.72 -7.13 -7.28
C PHE A 91 -9.59 -6.19 -6.82
N GLN A 92 -8.61 -6.68 -6.05
CA GLN A 92 -7.41 -5.94 -5.67
C GLN A 92 -6.17 -6.51 -6.38
N ALA A 93 -5.38 -5.62 -6.98
CA ALA A 93 -4.13 -5.97 -7.65
C ALA A 93 -2.97 -5.11 -7.14
N LEU A 94 -2.00 -5.75 -6.45
CA LEU A 94 -0.79 -5.10 -5.94
C LEU A 94 0.08 -4.55 -7.08
N ILE A 95 0.66 -3.38 -6.85
CA ILE A 95 1.58 -2.71 -7.76
C ILE A 95 2.96 -2.71 -7.11
N ALA A 96 3.93 -3.33 -7.79
CA ALA A 96 5.31 -3.34 -7.34
C ALA A 96 6.13 -2.24 -8.04
N PRO A 97 7.16 -1.69 -7.38
CA PRO A 97 8.17 -0.86 -8.03
C PRO A 97 8.77 -1.55 -9.26
N ALA A 98 9.13 -0.76 -10.27
CA ALA A 98 9.71 -1.27 -11.50
C ALA A 98 10.96 -2.14 -11.20
N GLY A 99 11.06 -3.29 -11.88
CA GLY A 99 12.15 -4.25 -11.67
C GLY A 99 11.96 -5.21 -10.49
N ARG A 100 10.89 -5.09 -9.70
CA ARG A 100 10.52 -6.07 -8.67
C ARG A 100 9.48 -7.07 -9.20
N GLY A 101 9.59 -8.32 -8.74
CA GLY A 101 8.79 -9.43 -9.24
C GLY A 101 8.39 -10.42 -8.15
N LEU A 102 7.94 -11.60 -8.57
CA LEU A 102 7.63 -12.68 -7.65
C LEU A 102 8.88 -13.18 -6.94
N GLN A 103 8.76 -13.36 -5.63
CA GLN A 103 9.81 -13.82 -4.74
C GLN A 103 9.30 -15.01 -3.93
N THR A 104 10.17 -15.99 -3.72
CA THR A 104 9.88 -17.11 -2.82
C THR A 104 10.08 -16.65 -1.39
N PRO A 105 9.08 -16.76 -0.50
CA PRO A 105 9.25 -16.46 0.91
C PRO A 105 10.28 -17.42 1.52
N PRO A 106 11.31 -16.94 2.20
CA PRO A 106 12.21 -17.81 2.93
C PRO A 106 11.49 -18.33 4.18
N ASN A 107 11.84 -19.54 4.60
CA ASN A 107 11.46 -20.09 5.90
C ASN A 107 9.96 -20.41 6.12
N CYS A 108 9.14 -20.43 5.06
CA CYS A 108 7.78 -20.94 5.12
C CYS A 108 7.33 -21.56 3.80
N SER A 109 6.35 -22.46 3.83
CA SER A 109 5.81 -23.15 2.64
C SER A 109 4.72 -22.33 1.91
N ALA A 110 4.89 -21.01 1.82
CA ALA A 110 3.95 -20.16 1.10
C ALA A 110 4.28 -20.10 -0.40
N PRO A 111 3.28 -19.91 -1.28
CA PRO A 111 3.51 -19.64 -2.69
C PRO A 111 4.39 -18.39 -2.89
N GLN A 112 4.95 -18.25 -4.10
CA GLN A 112 5.66 -17.04 -4.47
C GLN A 112 4.75 -15.82 -4.37
N GLN A 113 5.32 -14.70 -3.95
CA GLN A 113 4.59 -13.47 -3.65
C GLN A 113 5.29 -12.29 -4.28
N LEU A 114 4.50 -11.30 -4.71
CA LEU A 114 5.01 -10.11 -5.40
C LEU A 114 5.71 -9.16 -4.41
N ASP A 115 6.96 -8.78 -4.69
CA ASP A 115 7.68 -7.77 -3.92
C ASP A 115 7.16 -6.34 -4.17
N ALA A 116 6.00 -6.06 -3.57
CA ALA A 116 5.24 -4.82 -3.74
C ALA A 116 5.33 -3.86 -2.54
N VAL A 117 6.24 -4.09 -1.60
CA VAL A 117 6.41 -3.23 -0.42
C VAL A 117 7.38 -2.12 -0.76
N LEU A 118 6.89 -0.88 -0.76
CA LEU A 118 7.67 0.33 -1.02
C LEU A 118 8.37 0.78 0.28
N ASN A 119 9.69 0.96 0.21
CA ASN A 119 10.51 1.62 1.22
C ASN A 119 10.78 3.09 0.84
N VAL A 120 11.46 3.83 1.71
CA VAL A 120 11.87 5.21 1.43
C VAL A 120 12.57 5.29 0.06
N ASP A 121 12.20 6.31 -0.70
CA ASP A 121 12.63 6.58 -2.09
C ASP A 121 12.08 5.63 -3.16
N ASP A 122 11.45 4.51 -2.79
CA ASP A 122 10.67 3.72 -3.76
C ASP A 122 9.46 4.50 -4.25
N PHE A 123 9.11 4.24 -5.50
CA PHE A 123 7.89 4.74 -6.10
C PHE A 123 7.25 3.72 -7.04
N VAL A 124 5.97 3.93 -7.32
CA VAL A 124 5.24 3.26 -8.39
C VAL A 124 4.55 4.31 -9.25
N GLU A 125 4.33 3.97 -10.52
CA GLU A 125 3.51 4.74 -11.45
C GLU A 125 2.37 3.88 -11.96
N VAL A 126 1.14 4.34 -11.78
CA VAL A 126 -0.04 3.55 -12.10
C VAL A 126 -1.23 4.46 -12.42
N ASN A 127 -1.92 4.19 -13.54
CA ASN A 127 -3.05 4.99 -14.05
C ASN A 127 -2.78 6.52 -14.05
N GLY A 128 -1.59 6.96 -14.46
CA GLY A 128 -1.23 8.39 -14.51
C GLY A 128 -0.95 9.03 -13.15
N VAL A 129 -0.68 8.24 -12.11
CA VAL A 129 -0.30 8.72 -10.77
C VAL A 129 1.04 8.13 -10.37
N ARG A 130 1.94 8.96 -9.86
CA ARG A 130 3.15 8.54 -9.17
C ARG A 130 2.92 8.61 -7.66
N ILE A 131 3.25 7.52 -6.97
CA ILE A 131 3.22 7.43 -5.50
C ILE A 131 4.64 7.12 -5.04
N ARG A 132 5.23 8.00 -4.23
CA ARG A 132 6.60 7.87 -3.70
C ARG A 132 6.60 7.87 -2.18
N VAL A 133 7.38 7.00 -1.55
CA VAL A 133 7.57 7.02 -0.11
C VAL A 133 8.64 8.03 0.27
N ILE A 134 8.27 9.02 1.07
CA ILE A 134 9.15 10.10 1.54
C ILE A 134 9.80 9.74 2.87
N SER A 135 9.08 9.05 3.74
CA SER A 135 9.63 8.55 5.02
C SER A 135 8.86 7.33 5.50
N SER A 136 9.52 6.42 6.22
CA SER A 136 8.90 5.22 6.77
C SER A 136 9.49 4.83 8.13
N ASN A 137 8.76 5.20 9.20
CA ASN A 137 9.11 4.90 10.58
C ASN A 137 7.92 4.26 11.29
N ARG A 138 7.41 4.89 12.35
CA ARG A 138 6.15 4.49 12.99
C ARG A 138 4.97 4.71 12.04
N TYR A 139 4.96 5.84 11.35
CA TYR A 139 4.02 6.21 10.30
C TYR A 139 4.80 6.38 8.99
N ASP A 140 4.10 6.32 7.87
CA ASP A 140 4.68 6.52 6.55
C ASP A 140 4.19 7.84 5.96
N VAL A 141 5.07 8.55 5.26
CA VAL A 141 4.66 9.73 4.48
C VAL A 141 4.85 9.40 3.02
N VAL A 142 3.78 9.54 2.24
CA VAL A 142 3.80 9.36 0.79
C VAL A 142 3.56 10.69 0.10
N GLU A 143 4.22 10.90 -1.04
CA GLU A 143 3.92 11.96 -1.98
C GLU A 143 3.17 11.37 -3.17
N ILE A 144 2.03 11.96 -3.48
CA ILE A 144 1.12 11.50 -4.53
C ILE A 144 1.03 12.62 -5.57
N VAL A 145 1.37 12.29 -6.81
CA VAL A 145 1.48 13.25 -7.93
C VAL A 145 0.74 12.71 -9.13
N ARG A 146 -0.09 13.55 -9.76
CA ARG A 146 -0.64 13.26 -11.09
C ARG A 146 0.41 13.55 -12.16
N LEU A 147 0.63 12.59 -13.06
CA LEU A 147 1.55 12.68 -14.20
C LEU A 147 0.89 13.33 -15.43
#